data_AF-A0AAU8SWD8-F1
#
_entry.id   AF-A0AAU8SWD8-F1
#
_cell.length_a   1.000
_cell.length_b   1.000
_cell.length_c   1.000
_cell.angle_alpha   90.00
_cell.angle_beta   90.00
_cell.angle_gamma   90.00
#
_symmetry.space_group_name_H-M   'P 1'
#
loop_
_entity.id
_entity.type
_entity.pdbx_description
1 polymer ?
#
loop_
_entity_poly.entity_id
_entity_poly.type
_entity_poly.pdbx_seq_one_letter_code
_entity_poly.pdbx_strand_id
1 'polypeptide(L)' 'MPNVYVEPIPKGREGAIQGYVLEFAGDVKATNKTYGTQKEAIDDAKRLGHKPLVARVRVTNKGNPDHWRSAD' A
#
# COMPACT_ATOMS: atom_id res chain seq x y z
N MET A 1 2.41 -16.32 -2.43
CA MET A 1 2.60 -15.09 -1.64
C MET A 1 1.41 -14.17 -1.91
N PRO A 2 0.65 -13.75 -0.89
CA PRO A 2 -0.50 -12.88 -1.09
C PRO A 2 -0.06 -11.48 -1.51
N ASN A 3 -0.89 -10.81 -2.32
CA ASN A 3 -0.69 -9.41 -2.63
C ASN A 3 -0.98 -8.56 -1.40
N VAL A 4 -0.20 -7.49 -1.21
CA VAL A 4 -0.45 -6.48 -0.20
C VAL A 4 -0.38 -5.11 -0.85
N TYR A 5 -1.32 -4.24 -0.52
CA TYR A 5 -1.46 -2.92 -1.09
C TYR A 5 -0.67 -1.91 -0.25
N VAL A 6 0.24 -1.18 -0.89
CA VAL A 6 0.98 -0.06 -0.31
C VAL A 6 0.13 1.19 -0.53
N GLU A 7 -0.63 1.54 0.51
CA GLU A 7 -1.63 2.61 0.47
C GLU A 7 -1.07 3.90 1.09
N PRO A 8 -1.12 5.05 0.40
CA PRO A 8 -0.79 6.33 1.00
C PRO A 8 -1.89 6.76 1.98
N ILE A 9 -1.48 7.37 3.09
CA ILE A 9 -2.40 7.97 4.07
C ILE A 9 -2.15 9.48 4.25
N PRO A 10 -3.20 10.28 4.50
CA PRO A 10 -4.61 9.91 4.45
C PRO A 10 -5.06 9.51 3.04
N LYS A 11 -6.04 8.60 2.96
CA LYS A 11 -6.68 8.22 1.69
C LYS A 11 -7.39 9.45 1.11
N GLY A 12 -7.36 9.60 -0.21
CA GLY A 12 -8.02 10.72 -0.88
C GLY A 12 -7.07 11.76 -1.46
N ARG A 13 -7.65 12.82 -2.02
CA ARG A 13 -6.91 13.89 -2.72
C ARG A 13 -6.48 15.03 -1.83
N GLU A 14 -7.03 15.15 -0.63
CA GLU A 14 -6.81 16.31 0.22
C GLU A 14 -5.58 16.13 1.13
N GLY A 15 -4.74 17.17 1.20
CA GLY A 15 -3.54 17.20 2.05
C GLY A 15 -2.32 16.48 1.49
N ALA A 16 -1.19 16.58 2.20
CA ALA A 16 0.04 15.87 1.86
C ALA A 16 -0.05 14.39 2.27
N ILE A 17 0.72 13.52 1.59
CA ILE A 17 0.94 12.15 2.06
C ILE A 17 1.72 12.23 3.36
N GLN A 18 1.17 11.66 4.43
CA GLN A 18 1.78 11.61 5.75
C GLN A 18 2.49 10.28 6.01
N GLY A 19 2.21 9.26 5.20
CA GLY A 19 2.86 7.97 5.29
C GLY A 19 2.17 6.93 4.43
N TYR A 20 2.51 5.68 4.69
CA TYR A 20 2.01 4.52 3.96
C TYR A 20 1.58 3.44 4.95
N VAL A 21 0.61 2.63 4.55
CA VAL A 21 0.19 1.43 5.28
C VAL A 21 0.20 0.24 4.35
N LEU A 22 0.28 -0.95 4.95
CA LEU A 22 0.12 -2.21 4.24
C LEU A 22 -1.25 -2.79 4.54
N GLU A 23 -2.06 -3.00 3.51
CA GLU A 23 -3.40 -3.58 3.63
C GLU A 23 -3.56 -4.75 2.67
N PHE A 24 -4.30 -5.77 3.06
CA PHE A 24 -4.84 -6.78 2.15
C PHE A 24 -6.09 -6.24 1.43
N ALA A 25 -6.68 -7.09 0.58
CA ALA A 25 -8.02 -6.85 0.05
C ALA A 25 -9.04 -6.69 1.21
N GLY A 26 -10.05 -5.85 1.01
CA GLY A 26 -11.07 -5.56 2.04
C GLY A 26 -10.59 -4.68 3.20
N ASP A 27 -9.57 -3.85 2.98
CA ASP A 27 -9.06 -2.86 3.97
C ASP A 27 -8.54 -3.45 5.29
N VAL A 28 -8.22 -4.76 5.28
CA VAL A 28 -7.59 -5.43 6.42
C VAL A 28 -6.12 -5.04 6.49
N LYS A 29 -5.67 -4.48 7.60
CA LYS A 29 -4.26 -4.15 7.82
C LYS A 29 -3.39 -5.40 7.85
N ALA A 30 -2.33 -5.43 7.04
CA ALA A 30 -1.32 -6.49 7.08
C ALA A 30 -0.34 -6.30 8.25
N THR A 31 -0.14 -5.05 8.69
CA THR A 31 0.66 -4.71 9.87
C THR A 31 0.01 -3.57 10.65
N ASN A 32 0.35 -3.44 11.94
CA ASN A 32 -0.06 -2.30 12.76
C ASN A 32 0.86 -1.07 12.59
N LYS A 33 1.72 -1.06 11.57
CA LYS A 33 2.70 0.00 11.35
C LYS A 33 2.19 1.02 10.33
N THR A 34 2.59 2.27 10.56
CA THR A 34 2.63 3.31 9.53
C THR A 34 4.08 3.50 9.12
N TYR A 35 4.33 3.54 7.82
CA TYR A 35 5.66 3.75 7.25
C TYR A 35 5.79 5.22 6.83
N GLY A 36 6.95 5.82 7.06
CA GLY A 36 7.19 7.22 6.67
C GLY A 36 7.38 7.35 5.17
N THR A 37 7.90 6.31 4.51
CA THR A 37 8.15 6.30 3.07
C THR A 37 7.54 5.07 2.37
N GLN A 38 7.27 5.22 1.07
CA GLN A 38 6.78 4.12 0.24
C GLN A 38 7.81 2.98 0.18
N LYS A 39 9.11 3.33 0.14
CA LYS A 39 10.21 2.36 0.07
C LYS A 39 10.22 1.47 1.32
N GLU A 40 10.10 2.06 2.50
CA GLU A 40 10.02 1.30 3.76
C GLU A 40 8.86 0.32 3.78
N ALA A 41 7.68 0.73 3.30
CA ALA A 41 6.51 -0.14 3.22
C ALA A 41 6.74 -1.31 2.24
N ILE A 42 7.33 -1.04 1.06
CA ILE A 42 7.67 -2.07 0.06
C ILE A 42 8.68 -3.07 0.64
N ASP A 43 9.75 -2.57 1.26
CA ASP A 43 10.80 -3.42 1.83
C ASP A 43 10.23 -4.31 2.95
N ASP A 44 9.38 -3.76 3.83
CA ASP A 44 8.76 -4.54 4.90
C ASP A 44 7.77 -5.58 4.36
N ALA A 45 6.99 -5.24 3.32
CA ALA A 45 6.12 -6.19 2.64
C ALA A 45 6.90 -7.38 2.05
N LYS A 46 8.03 -7.12 1.37
CA LYS A 46 8.91 -8.17 0.85
C LYS A 46 9.51 -9.02 1.95
N ARG A 47 9.97 -8.40 3.03
CA ARG A 47 10.52 -9.10 4.21
C ARG A 47 9.49 -10.03 4.85
N LEU A 48 8.21 -9.70 4.79
CA LEU A 48 7.10 -10.53 5.28
C LEU A 48 6.64 -11.61 4.28
N GLY A 49 7.27 -11.71 3.10
CA GLY A 49 6.90 -12.69 2.08
C GLY A 49 5.60 -12.34 1.34
N HIS A 50 5.28 -11.06 1.22
CA HIS A 50 4.15 -10.56 0.43
C HIS A 50 4.61 -9.98 -0.91
N LYS A 51 3.66 -9.85 -1.84
CA LYS A 51 3.86 -9.18 -3.13
C LYS A 51 3.31 -7.76 -3.08
N PRO A 52 4.15 -6.72 -2.97
CA PRO A 52 3.68 -5.36 -2.81
C PRO A 52 3.07 -4.80 -4.10
N LEU A 53 1.89 -4.20 -3.98
CA LEU A 53 1.17 -3.46 -5.00
C LEU A 53 1.09 -1.99 -4.60
N VAL A 54 1.81 -1.14 -5.32
CA VAL A 54 1.92 0.29 -5.03
C VAL A 54 0.81 1.07 -5.72
N ALA A 55 0.15 1.96 -4.97
CA ALA A 55 -0.86 2.85 -5.52
C ALA A 55 -0.29 3.75 -6.64
N ARG A 56 -0.96 3.78 -7.79
CA ARG A 56 -0.66 4.70 -8.91
C ARG A 56 -1.47 5.99 -8.87
N VAL A 57 -2.52 6.00 -8.06
CA VAL A 57 -3.48 7.11 -7.94
C VAL A 57 -3.76 7.38 -6.47
N ARG A 58 -4.22 8.59 -6.14
CA ARG A 58 -4.50 9.02 -4.75
C ARG A 58 -5.82 8.49 -4.19
N VAL A 59 -6.78 8.16 -5.05
CA VAL A 59 -8.05 7.53 -4.70
C VAL A 59 -8.03 6.11 -5.26
N THR A 60 -7.67 5.16 -4.41
CA THR A 60 -7.44 3.78 -4.79
C THR A 60 -8.73 2.97 -4.79
N ASN A 61 -8.74 1.91 -5.60
CA ASN A 61 -9.78 0.88 -5.59
C ASN A 61 -9.05 -0.45 -5.76
N LYS A 62 -9.04 -1.30 -4.72
CA LYS A 62 -8.33 -2.59 -4.71
C LYS A 62 -8.88 -3.59 -5.73
N GLY A 63 -10.13 -3.40 -6.18
CA GLY A 63 -10.73 -4.15 -7.27
C GLY A 63 -10.36 -3.67 -8.67
N ASN A 64 -9.76 -2.49 -8.82
CA ASN A 64 -9.27 -1.99 -10.12
C ASN A 64 -7.74 -2.20 -10.23
N PRO A 65 -7.25 -3.18 -11.01
CA PRO A 65 -5.82 -3.47 -11.13
C PRO A 65 -5.01 -2.30 -11.69
N ASP A 66 -5.60 -1.41 -12.50
CA ASP A 66 -4.89 -0.26 -13.08
C ASP A 66 -4.46 0.79 -12.05
N HIS A 67 -5.09 0.76 -10.86
CA HIS A 67 -4.72 1.63 -9.75
C HIS A 67 -3.44 1.17 -9.04
N TRP A 68 -2.87 0.03 -9.43
CA TRP A 68 -1.78 -0.63 -8.73
C TRP A 68 -0.62 -0.96 -9.67
N ARG A 69 0.60 -0.91 -9.14
CA ARG A 69 1.80 -1.35 -9.83
C ARG A 69 2.53 -2.34 -8.94
N SER A 70 2.92 -3.49 -9.50
CA SER A 70 3.79 -4.42 -8.78
C SER A 70 5.13 -3.76 -8.48
N ALA A 71 5.63 -3.99 -7.27
CA ALA A 71 6.95 -3.59 -6.83
C ALA A 71 7.78 -4.79 -6.36
N ASP A 72 7.46 -6.01 -6.83
CA ASP A 72 8.29 -7.22 -6.65
C ASP A 72 9.75 -7.01 -7.07
#